data_AF-A0A962B573-F1
#
_entry.id   AF-A0A962B573-F1
#
_cell.length_a   1.000
_cell.length_b   1.000
_cell.length_c   1.000
_cell.angle_alpha   90.00
_cell.angle_beta   90.00
_cell.angle_gamma   90.00
#
_symmetry.space_group_name_H-M   'P 1'
#
loop_
_entity.id
_entity.type
_entity.pdbx_description
1 polymer ?
#
loop_
_entity_poly.entity_id
_entity_poly.type
_entity_poly.pdbx_seq_one_letter_code
_entity_poly.pdbx_strand_id
1 'polypeptide(L)'
;MAQDWMRGSQSREQLPRIESEMRTFDRAYQQSQAQLDRADCYDYFFFSKTLRRTRRCLELSRRVEDARRRLAELEAQRQQILSAQNNRGRQDEIVRELARHGCGRQYQQEAAKRQPQNPFSFFWQDQDGAGPGYGPTGPTGPLPFATYRTLCVRTCDGYYFPVSFATLPNHFERDEQVCQSKCAAPTELYYYQNPGASVEQMMSYRSQELYTKLPAAFRYRKELVRGCSCKPAEYAGADGTPGSKPQKDAPPATTP
;
A
#
# COMPACT_ATOMS: atom_id res chain seq x y z
N MET A 1 13.21 32.45 -15.38
CA MET A 1 12.05 31.92 -14.62
C MET A 1 11.01 31.22 -15.49
N ALA A 2 10.64 31.70 -16.69
CA ALA A 2 9.68 30.99 -17.57
C ALA A 2 10.22 29.67 -18.17
N GLN A 3 11.53 29.60 -18.42
CA GLN A 3 12.17 28.43 -19.05
C GLN A 3 12.22 27.20 -18.12
N ASP A 4 12.36 27.41 -16.80
CA ASP A 4 12.40 26.32 -15.80
C ASP A 4 11.03 25.69 -15.56
N TRP A 5 9.96 26.46 -15.73
CA TRP A 5 8.57 25.99 -15.67
C TRP A 5 8.22 25.10 -16.87
N MET A 6 8.60 25.51 -18.09
CA MET A 6 8.41 24.70 -19.29
C MET A 6 9.19 23.39 -19.25
N ARG A 7 10.44 23.40 -18.75
CA ARG A 7 11.22 22.17 -18.56
C ARG A 7 10.53 21.22 -17.57
N GLY A 8 9.85 21.78 -16.56
CA GLY A 8 9.14 21.04 -15.55
C GLY A 8 7.87 20.34 -15.97
N SER A 9 7.02 21.01 -16.75
CA SER A 9 5.82 20.41 -17.31
C SER A 9 6.18 19.33 -18.33
N GLN A 10 7.18 19.57 -19.18
CA GLN A 10 7.68 18.57 -20.14
C GLN A 10 8.24 17.32 -19.44
N SER A 11 8.99 17.47 -18.33
CA SER A 11 9.48 16.32 -17.56
C SER A 11 8.35 15.47 -16.97
N ARG A 12 7.24 16.09 -16.56
CA ARG A 12 6.09 15.38 -15.96
C ARG A 12 5.33 14.55 -16.99
N GLU A 13 5.27 15.03 -18.23
CA GLU A 13 4.61 14.33 -19.35
C GLU A 13 5.48 13.18 -19.92
N GLN A 14 6.79 13.23 -19.72
CA GLN A 14 7.72 12.17 -20.15
C GLN A 14 7.75 10.93 -19.24
N LEU A 15 7.37 11.08 -17.96
CA LEU A 15 7.37 9.98 -16.99
C LEU A 15 6.62 8.71 -17.45
N PRO A 16 5.39 8.77 -17.98
CA PRO A 16 4.69 7.56 -18.45
C PRO A 16 5.37 6.90 -19.66
N ARG A 17 6.10 7.66 -20.49
CA ARG A 17 6.88 7.11 -21.61
C ARG A 17 8.12 6.35 -21.09
N ILE A 18 8.83 6.91 -20.12
CA ILE A 18 9.96 6.24 -19.47
C ILE A 18 9.50 4.94 -18.80
N GLU A 19 8.35 4.97 -18.11
CA GLU A 19 7.80 3.76 -17.46
C GLU A 19 7.30 2.70 -18.45
N SER A 20 6.85 3.07 -19.64
CA SER A 20 6.55 2.09 -20.69
C SER A 20 7.83 1.50 -21.30
N GLU A 21 8.85 2.32 -21.56
CA GLU A 21 10.14 1.88 -22.06
C GLU A 21 10.84 0.93 -21.07
N MET A 22 10.85 1.25 -19.78
CA MET A 22 11.38 0.36 -18.72
C MET A 22 10.72 -1.03 -18.78
N ARG A 23 9.39 -1.09 -18.93
CA ARG A 23 8.66 -2.37 -19.04
C ARG A 23 9.06 -3.18 -20.27
N THR A 24 9.40 -2.53 -21.38
CA THR A 24 9.85 -3.22 -22.59
C THR A 24 11.26 -3.81 -22.42
N PHE A 25 12.19 -3.05 -21.83
CA PHE A 25 13.55 -3.52 -21.58
C PHE A 25 13.62 -4.59 -20.49
N ASP A 26 12.75 -4.53 -19.48
CA ASP A 26 12.67 -5.55 -18.45
C ASP A 26 12.28 -6.91 -19.05
N ARG A 27 11.28 -6.92 -19.95
CA ARG A 27 10.92 -8.12 -20.72
C ARG A 27 12.07 -8.62 -21.59
N ALA A 28 12.80 -7.71 -22.26
CA ALA A 28 13.95 -8.08 -23.09
C ALA A 28 15.09 -8.70 -22.27
N TYR A 29 15.34 -8.16 -21.06
CA TYR A 29 16.30 -8.71 -20.11
C TYR A 29 15.91 -10.11 -19.64
N GLN A 30 14.66 -10.29 -19.19
CA GLN A 30 14.14 -11.59 -18.77
C GLN A 30 14.21 -12.64 -19.89
N GLN A 31 13.83 -12.26 -21.11
CA GLN A 31 13.93 -13.14 -22.28
C GLN A 31 15.38 -13.52 -22.59
N SER A 32 16.31 -12.57 -22.49
CA SER A 32 17.73 -12.80 -22.75
C SER A 32 18.37 -13.68 -21.67
N GLN A 33 17.96 -13.54 -20.41
CA GLN A 33 18.36 -14.46 -19.34
C GLN A 33 17.85 -15.88 -19.57
N ALA A 34 16.56 -16.02 -19.90
CA ALA A 34 15.99 -17.34 -20.19
C ALA A 34 16.69 -18.04 -21.37
N GLN A 35 17.21 -17.27 -22.34
CA GLN A 35 18.02 -17.81 -23.45
C GLN A 35 19.39 -18.30 -22.98
N LEU A 36 20.04 -17.63 -22.03
CA LEU A 36 21.30 -18.08 -21.43
C LEU A 36 21.11 -19.38 -20.64
N ASP A 37 20.05 -19.46 -19.86
CA ASP A 37 19.75 -20.64 -19.05
C ASP A 37 19.35 -21.81 -19.95
N ARG A 38 18.52 -21.60 -20.97
CA ARG A 38 18.15 -22.64 -21.96
C ARG A 38 19.34 -23.14 -22.79
N ALA A 39 20.35 -22.31 -22.99
CA ALA A 39 21.55 -22.67 -23.75
C ALA A 39 22.67 -23.27 -22.88
N ASP A 40 22.42 -23.52 -21.59
CA ASP A 40 23.39 -24.03 -20.61
C ASP A 40 24.71 -23.26 -20.64
N CYS A 41 24.60 -21.93 -20.67
CA CYS A 41 25.76 -21.04 -20.76
C CYS A 41 26.47 -20.82 -19.42
N TYR A 42 25.93 -21.34 -18.31
CA TYR A 42 26.51 -21.18 -16.99
C TYR A 42 26.96 -22.52 -16.40
N ASP A 43 28.20 -22.56 -15.94
CA ASP A 43 28.73 -23.65 -15.13
C ASP A 43 28.63 -23.26 -13.65
N TYR A 44 28.04 -24.17 -12.87
CA TYR A 44 27.88 -24.02 -11.43
C TYR A 44 28.92 -24.91 -10.73
N PHE A 45 29.93 -24.29 -10.12
CA PHE A 45 30.96 -25.01 -9.36
C PHE A 45 31.02 -24.52 -7.91
N PHE A 46 30.76 -25.46 -6.99
CA PHE A 46 30.69 -25.32 -5.53
C PHE A 46 29.72 -24.24 -5.03
N PHE A 47 29.87 -22.96 -5.39
CA PHE A 47 28.89 -21.88 -5.19
C PHE A 47 29.04 -20.74 -6.23
N SER A 48 29.87 -20.95 -7.25
CA SER A 48 30.20 -19.95 -8.27
C SER A 48 29.42 -20.21 -9.55
N LYS A 49 28.76 -19.16 -10.07
CA LYS A 49 28.12 -19.16 -11.39
C LYS A 49 29.11 -18.55 -12.37
N THR A 50 29.71 -19.38 -13.22
CA THR A 50 30.71 -18.94 -14.20
C THR A 50 30.15 -19.06 -15.62
N LEU A 51 30.38 -18.04 -16.46
CA LEU A 51 29.90 -18.04 -17.84
C LEU A 51 30.85 -18.85 -18.73
N ARG A 52 30.31 -19.78 -19.51
CA ARG A 52 31.04 -20.55 -20.52
C ARG A 52 31.58 -19.62 -21.61
N ARG A 53 32.87 -19.76 -21.94
CA ARG A 53 33.57 -18.97 -22.96
C ARG A 53 33.33 -19.49 -24.39
N THR A 54 32.08 -19.75 -24.76
CA THR A 54 31.71 -20.06 -26.15
C THR A 54 31.24 -18.80 -26.88
N ARG A 55 31.43 -18.72 -28.21
CA ARG A 55 31.00 -17.54 -28.99
C ARG A 55 29.52 -17.21 -28.79
N ARG A 56 28.67 -18.24 -28.77
CA ARG A 56 27.22 -18.10 -28.55
C ARG A 56 26.87 -17.56 -27.17
N CYS A 57 27.51 -18.07 -26.11
CA CYS A 57 27.24 -17.62 -24.74
C CYS A 57 27.75 -16.19 -24.49
N LEU A 58 28.90 -15.83 -25.08
CA LEU A 58 29.42 -14.47 -25.01
C LEU A 58 28.54 -13.45 -25.74
N GLU A 59 27.91 -13.84 -26.85
CA GLU A 59 26.96 -12.96 -27.55
C GLU A 59 25.69 -12.75 -26.72
N LEU A 60 25.13 -13.83 -26.18
CA LEU A 60 23.94 -13.75 -25.31
C LEU A 60 24.22 -12.95 -24.02
N SER A 61 25.40 -13.11 -23.42
CA SER A 61 25.77 -12.34 -22.23
C SER A 61 25.89 -10.85 -22.53
N ARG A 62 26.43 -10.48 -23.70
CA ARG A 62 26.47 -9.06 -24.13
C ARG A 62 25.06 -8.48 -24.24
N ARG A 63 24.10 -9.21 -24.83
CA ARG A 63 22.71 -8.76 -24.93
C ARG A 63 22.07 -8.52 -23.55
N VAL A 64 22.35 -9.39 -22.58
CA VAL A 64 21.87 -9.22 -21.19
C VAL A 64 22.47 -7.97 -20.54
N GLU A 65 23.78 -7.77 -20.68
CA GLU A 65 24.44 -6.58 -20.13
C GLU A 65 23.96 -5.28 -20.81
N ASP A 66 23.71 -5.30 -22.11
CA ASP A 66 23.17 -4.15 -22.84
C ASP A 66 21.75 -3.81 -22.36
N ALA A 67 20.88 -4.81 -22.18
CA ALA A 67 19.54 -4.62 -21.65
C ALA A 67 19.58 -4.04 -20.22
N ARG A 68 20.48 -4.57 -19.37
CA ARG A 68 20.69 -4.09 -18.00
C ARG A 68 21.17 -2.64 -17.96
N ARG A 69 22.11 -2.25 -18.82
CA ARG A 69 22.61 -0.86 -18.90
C ARG A 69 21.50 0.12 -19.27
N ARG A 70 20.68 -0.23 -20.27
CA ARG A 70 19.55 0.61 -20.69
C ARG A 70 18.50 0.76 -19.60
N LEU A 71 18.22 -0.31 -18.85
CA LEU A 71 17.33 -0.23 -17.68
C LEU A 71 17.88 0.73 -16.62
N ALA A 72 19.16 0.62 -16.28
CA ALA A 72 19.79 1.50 -15.29
C ALA A 72 19.76 2.99 -15.74
N GLU A 73 19.92 3.25 -17.03
CA GLU A 73 19.82 4.60 -17.60
C GLU A 73 18.40 5.18 -17.45
N LEU A 74 17.38 4.40 -17.81
CA LEU A 74 15.97 4.82 -17.67
C LEU A 74 15.57 5.03 -16.21
N GLU A 75 16.06 4.19 -15.29
CA GLU A 75 15.85 4.35 -13.86
C GLU A 75 16.50 5.64 -13.33
N ALA A 76 17.73 5.94 -13.74
CA ALA A 76 18.41 7.18 -13.38
C ALA A 76 17.64 8.40 -13.90
N GLN A 77 17.15 8.37 -15.14
CA GLN A 77 16.34 9.43 -15.72
C GLN A 77 15.03 9.63 -14.94
N ARG A 78 14.35 8.53 -14.58
CA ARG A 78 13.16 8.56 -13.74
C ARG A 78 13.44 9.20 -12.38
N GLN A 79 14.52 8.81 -11.72
CA GLN A 79 14.91 9.39 -10.42
C GLN A 79 15.25 10.88 -10.51
N GLN A 80 15.87 11.34 -11.60
CA GLN A 80 16.12 12.77 -11.84
C GLN A 80 14.80 13.56 -11.97
N ILE A 81 13.81 13.02 -12.70
CA ILE A 81 12.50 13.66 -12.84
C ILE A 81 11.75 13.71 -11.50
N LEU A 82 11.84 12.64 -10.69
CA LEU A 82 11.20 12.61 -9.37
C LEU A 82 11.91 13.51 -8.35
N SER A 83 13.24 13.59 -8.38
CA SER A 83 14.00 14.49 -7.49
C SER A 83 13.79 15.96 -7.85
N ALA A 84 13.68 16.30 -9.13
CA ALA A 84 13.28 17.63 -9.58
C ALA A 84 11.87 18.02 -9.09
N GLN A 85 10.95 17.06 -9.03
CA GLN A 85 9.61 17.26 -8.45
C GLN A 85 9.66 17.46 -6.94
N ASN A 86 10.44 16.65 -6.21
CA ASN A 86 10.59 16.81 -4.76
C ASN A 86 11.20 18.16 -4.38
N ASN A 87 12.16 18.65 -5.15
CA ASN A 87 12.75 19.97 -4.94
C ASN A 87 11.73 21.10 -5.17
N ARG A 88 10.86 20.98 -6.18
CA ARG A 88 9.76 21.94 -6.38
C ARG A 88 8.71 21.84 -5.28
N GLY A 89 8.34 20.64 -4.85
CA GLY A 89 7.43 20.44 -3.72
C GLY A 89 7.94 21.11 -2.44
N ARG A 90 9.24 20.95 -2.13
CA ARG A 90 9.89 21.66 -1.02
C ARG A 90 9.88 23.18 -1.19
N GLN A 91 10.13 23.69 -2.40
CA GLN A 91 10.05 25.13 -2.68
C GLN A 91 8.63 25.67 -2.49
N ASP A 92 7.62 24.93 -2.95
CA ASP A 92 6.22 25.31 -2.82
C ASP A 92 5.75 25.31 -1.36
N GLU A 93 6.24 24.35 -0.56
CA GLU A 93 6.01 24.28 0.89
C GLU A 93 6.62 25.49 1.60
N ILE A 94 7.87 25.85 1.27
CA ILE A 94 8.53 27.04 1.83
C ILE A 94 7.78 28.32 1.45
N VAL A 95 7.39 28.48 0.18
CA VAL A 95 6.63 29.67 -0.28
C VAL A 95 5.29 29.76 0.45
N ARG A 96 4.62 28.63 0.68
CA ARG A 96 3.36 28.58 1.43
C ARG A 96 3.53 29.02 2.87
N GLU A 97 4.57 28.55 3.57
CA GLU A 97 4.83 28.97 4.95
C GLU A 97 5.23 30.44 5.05
N LEU A 98 6.07 30.93 4.13
CA LEU A 98 6.40 32.36 4.05
C LEU A 98 5.16 33.23 3.80
N ALA A 99 4.24 32.78 2.95
CA ALA A 99 2.98 33.46 2.71
C ALA A 99 2.08 33.48 3.95
N ARG A 100 2.01 32.36 4.69
CA ARG A 100 1.20 32.21 5.91
C ARG A 100 1.69 33.10 7.05
N HIS A 101 3.01 33.24 7.19
CA HIS A 101 3.64 34.12 8.19
C HIS A 101 3.77 35.58 7.74
N GLY A 102 3.27 35.91 6.54
CA GLY A 102 3.23 37.29 6.06
C GLY A 102 4.58 37.87 5.67
N CYS A 103 5.56 37.04 5.30
CA CYS A 103 6.94 37.44 4.97
C CYS A 103 7.09 38.22 3.64
N GLY A 104 6.07 38.95 3.20
CA GLY A 104 6.07 39.79 1.99
C GLY A 104 4.89 39.53 1.06
N ARG A 105 4.36 40.59 0.42
CA ARG A 105 3.23 40.53 -0.53
C ARG A 105 3.52 39.63 -1.74
N GLN A 106 4.79 39.50 -2.13
CA GLN A 106 5.21 38.67 -3.25
C GLN A 106 4.95 37.17 -3.00
N TYR A 107 5.26 36.66 -1.81
CA TYR A 107 5.01 35.25 -1.46
C TYR A 107 3.52 34.94 -1.35
N GLN A 108 2.72 35.89 -0.85
CA GLN A 108 1.26 35.77 -0.78
C GLN A 108 0.63 35.65 -2.18
N GLN A 109 1.10 36.46 -3.13
CA GLN A 109 0.63 36.40 -4.52
C GLN A 109 1.10 35.12 -5.23
N GLU A 110 2.34 34.68 -5.01
CA GLU A 110 2.88 33.47 -5.61
C GLU A 110 2.20 32.20 -5.05
N ALA A 111 1.92 32.16 -3.75
CA ALA A 111 1.16 31.07 -3.13
C ALA A 111 -0.28 31.00 -3.66
N ALA A 112 -0.95 32.14 -3.88
CA ALA A 112 -2.30 32.19 -4.44
C ALA A 112 -2.35 31.70 -5.90
N LYS A 113 -1.31 31.96 -6.71
CA LYS A 113 -1.21 31.47 -8.10
C LYS A 113 -0.91 29.97 -8.19
N ARG A 114 -0.12 29.43 -7.27
CA ARG A 114 0.27 28.01 -7.22
C ARG A 114 -0.75 27.13 -6.50
N GLN A 115 -1.80 27.73 -5.94
CA GLN A 115 -2.88 27.00 -5.32
C GLN A 115 -3.65 26.23 -6.41
N PRO A 116 -3.78 24.89 -6.32
CA PRO A 116 -4.48 24.12 -7.32
C PRO A 116 -5.95 24.51 -7.30
N GLN A 117 -6.36 25.35 -8.25
CA GLN A 117 -7.75 25.62 -8.57
C GLN A 117 -8.29 24.36 -9.27
N ASN A 118 -8.66 23.36 -8.49
CA ASN A 118 -9.23 22.13 -9.02
C ASN A 118 -10.70 22.42 -9.38
N PRO A 119 -11.09 22.52 -10.66
CA PRO A 119 -12.43 22.96 -11.06
C PRO A 119 -13.56 22.00 -10.66
N PHE A 120 -13.21 20.82 -10.13
CA PHE A 120 -14.15 19.82 -9.64
C PHE A 120 -14.60 20.03 -8.19
N SER A 121 -14.08 21.03 -7.46
CA SER A 121 -14.59 21.36 -6.11
C SER A 121 -16.01 21.95 -6.12
N PHE A 122 -16.55 22.33 -7.28
CA PHE A 122 -17.92 22.79 -7.45
C PHE A 122 -18.97 21.66 -7.50
N PHE A 123 -18.58 20.40 -7.70
CA PHE A 123 -19.56 19.30 -7.87
C PHE A 123 -20.00 18.64 -6.55
N TRP A 124 -19.38 18.99 -5.43
CA TRP A 124 -19.66 18.39 -4.10
C TRP A 124 -20.00 19.43 -3.02
N GLN A 125 -20.40 20.64 -3.43
CA GLN A 125 -20.79 21.70 -2.50
C GLN A 125 -22.18 22.22 -2.85
N ASP A 126 -23.20 21.37 -2.71
CA ASP A 126 -24.60 21.82 -2.64
C ASP A 126 -25.47 20.76 -1.94
N GLN A 127 -25.30 20.63 -0.62
CA GLN A 127 -26.39 20.37 0.32
C GLN A 127 -25.85 20.74 1.71
N ASP A 128 -26.54 21.67 2.38
CA ASP A 128 -26.32 22.16 3.74
C ASP A 128 -25.24 23.24 3.91
N GLY A 129 -25.73 24.49 3.97
CA GLY A 129 -24.94 25.69 4.10
C GLY A 129 -24.32 25.87 5.50
N ALA A 130 -23.03 26.23 5.51
CA ALA A 130 -22.41 27.25 6.36
C ALA A 130 -20.91 27.32 6.00
N GLY A 131 -20.46 28.44 5.45
CA GLY A 131 -19.05 28.84 5.48
C GLY A 131 -18.84 29.99 6.48
N PRO A 132 -17.59 30.43 6.77
CA PRO A 132 -16.30 29.75 6.69
C PRO A 132 -15.60 29.73 8.07
N GLY A 133 -15.21 28.56 8.55
CA GLY A 133 -14.52 28.42 9.83
C GLY A 133 -13.49 27.31 9.81
N TYR A 134 -12.37 27.51 9.12
CA TYR A 134 -11.23 26.57 9.20
C TYR A 134 -10.12 27.17 10.08
N GLY A 135 -10.30 26.98 11.39
CA GLY A 135 -9.22 26.90 12.38
C GLY A 135 -8.67 25.46 12.48
N PRO A 136 -7.51 25.26 13.12
CA PRO A 136 -6.50 24.31 12.68
C PRO A 136 -6.66 22.91 13.32
N THR A 137 -6.96 21.90 12.50
CA THR A 137 -6.67 20.50 12.82
C THR A 137 -6.14 19.81 11.56
N GLY A 138 -5.25 18.83 11.76
CA GLY A 138 -4.28 18.33 10.79
C GLY A 138 -4.82 17.73 9.48
N PRO A 139 -3.92 17.29 8.59
CA PRO A 139 -4.26 16.87 7.23
C PRO A 139 -4.99 15.52 7.27
N THR A 140 -6.31 15.57 7.42
CA THR A 140 -7.22 14.41 7.39
C THR A 140 -8.28 14.60 6.31
N GLY A 141 -7.86 15.13 5.16
CA GLY A 141 -8.61 14.94 3.93
C GLY A 141 -8.23 13.59 3.31
N PRO A 142 -9.18 12.78 2.80
CA PRO A 142 -8.84 11.59 2.03
C PRO A 142 -7.95 12.03 0.86
N LEU A 143 -6.69 11.58 0.84
CA LEU A 143 -5.84 11.75 -0.32
C LEU A 143 -6.56 11.10 -1.52
N PRO A 144 -6.46 11.63 -2.75
CA PRO A 144 -7.10 11.05 -3.94
C PRO A 144 -6.64 9.62 -4.29
N PHE A 145 -5.68 9.07 -3.53
CA PHE A 145 -5.19 7.69 -3.59
C PHE A 145 -5.16 7.02 -2.20
N ALA A 146 -5.87 7.56 -1.20
CA ALA A 146 -5.94 6.96 0.12
C ALA A 146 -6.68 5.63 0.03
N THR A 147 -5.93 4.55 0.20
CA THR A 147 -6.48 3.22 0.42
C THR A 147 -6.52 2.95 1.92
N TYR A 148 -7.11 1.83 2.31
CA TYR A 148 -7.10 1.36 3.68
C TYR A 148 -6.41 0.02 3.78
N ARG A 149 -5.78 -0.21 4.93
CA ARG A 149 -5.40 -1.55 5.37
C ARG A 149 -6.45 -2.05 6.33
N THR A 150 -6.89 -3.28 6.14
CA THR A 150 -7.85 -3.94 7.03
C THR A 150 -7.16 -5.09 7.76
N LEU A 151 -7.43 -5.19 9.06
CA LEU A 151 -6.87 -6.19 9.95
C LEU A 151 -8.00 -6.83 10.74
N CYS A 152 -7.93 -8.14 10.89
CA CYS A 152 -8.85 -8.88 11.73
C CYS A 152 -8.25 -8.99 13.13
N VAL A 153 -8.96 -8.50 14.13
CA VAL A 153 -8.54 -8.51 15.54
C VAL A 153 -9.35 -9.55 16.30
N ARG A 154 -8.67 -10.47 16.98
CA ARG A 154 -9.28 -11.39 17.92
C ARG A 154 -9.53 -10.66 19.23
N THR A 155 -10.80 -10.57 19.64
CA THR A 155 -11.20 -9.69 20.75
C THR A 155 -10.80 -10.22 22.13
N CYS A 156 -10.50 -11.52 22.25
CA CYS A 156 -10.19 -12.13 23.53
C CYS A 156 -8.72 -11.95 23.99
N ASP A 157 -7.78 -11.69 23.07
CA ASP A 157 -6.36 -11.43 23.38
C ASP A 157 -5.71 -10.29 22.57
N GLY A 158 -6.50 -9.62 21.73
CA GLY A 158 -6.05 -8.52 20.88
C GLY A 158 -5.11 -8.93 19.75
N TYR A 159 -4.93 -10.23 19.47
CA TYR A 159 -4.11 -10.63 18.33
C TYR A 159 -4.71 -10.12 17.02
N TYR A 160 -3.88 -9.61 16.10
CA TYR A 160 -4.34 -9.13 14.81
C TYR A 160 -3.59 -9.75 13.64
N PHE A 161 -4.29 -9.97 12.52
CA PHE A 161 -3.72 -10.44 11.27
C PHE A 161 -4.29 -9.66 10.07
N PRO A 162 -3.51 -9.46 8.99
CA PRO A 162 -3.96 -8.68 7.84
C PRO A 162 -5.07 -9.40 7.07
N VAL A 163 -6.07 -8.65 6.60
CA VAL A 163 -7.09 -9.10 5.65
C VAL A 163 -6.77 -8.54 4.26
N SER A 164 -6.70 -7.20 4.14
CA SER A 164 -6.33 -6.51 2.90
C SER A 164 -5.23 -5.47 3.13
N PHE A 165 -4.22 -5.45 2.24
CA PHE A 165 -3.11 -4.50 2.32
C PHE A 165 -3.40 -3.14 1.68
N ALA A 166 -4.39 -3.09 0.78
CA ALA A 166 -4.91 -1.89 0.14
C ALA A 166 -6.33 -2.19 -0.34
N THR A 167 -7.32 -1.50 0.21
CA THR A 167 -8.73 -1.67 -0.13
C THR A 167 -9.49 -0.34 -0.01
N LEU A 168 -10.72 -0.31 -0.49
CA LEU A 168 -11.63 0.83 -0.42
C LEU A 168 -12.77 0.54 0.59
N PRO A 169 -13.41 1.56 1.17
CA PRO A 169 -14.46 1.37 2.19
C PRO A 169 -15.63 0.48 1.74
N ASN A 170 -15.97 0.47 0.45
CA ASN A 170 -17.02 -0.38 -0.12
C ASN A 170 -16.70 -1.89 -0.07
N HIS A 171 -15.48 -2.28 0.28
CA HIS A 171 -15.07 -3.67 0.45
C HIS A 171 -14.95 -4.10 1.92
N PHE A 172 -15.17 -3.20 2.89
CA PHE A 172 -15.01 -3.52 4.31
C PHE A 172 -15.95 -4.62 4.79
N GLU A 173 -17.19 -4.65 4.29
CA GLU A 173 -18.13 -5.72 4.66
C GLU A 173 -17.65 -7.10 4.20
N ARG A 174 -17.08 -7.20 3.00
CA ARG A 174 -16.45 -8.44 2.52
C ARG A 174 -15.25 -8.81 3.39
N ASP A 175 -14.40 -7.86 3.70
CA ASP A 175 -13.22 -8.08 4.54
C ASP A 175 -13.61 -8.55 5.95
N GLU A 176 -14.74 -8.06 6.48
CA GLU A 176 -15.28 -8.49 7.76
C GLU A 176 -15.76 -9.95 7.72
N GLN A 177 -16.50 -10.34 6.68
CA GLN A 177 -16.92 -11.73 6.51
C GLN A 177 -15.71 -12.66 6.40
N VAL A 178 -14.67 -12.24 5.67
CA VAL A 178 -13.41 -12.98 5.56
C VAL A 178 -12.72 -13.08 6.92
N CYS A 179 -12.66 -11.98 7.69
CA CYS A 179 -12.12 -11.95 9.04
C CYS A 179 -12.80 -13.00 9.95
N GLN A 180 -14.14 -12.98 10.01
CA GLN A 180 -14.93 -13.89 10.85
C GLN A 180 -14.76 -15.36 10.42
N SER A 181 -14.71 -15.64 9.11
CA SER A 181 -14.54 -17.01 8.61
C SER A 181 -13.19 -17.65 8.96
N LYS A 182 -12.17 -16.83 9.28
CA LYS A 182 -10.78 -17.28 9.48
C LYS A 182 -10.48 -17.70 10.92
N CYS A 183 -11.37 -17.46 11.86
CA CYS A 183 -11.10 -17.65 13.28
C CYS A 183 -12.29 -18.25 14.01
N ALA A 184 -12.05 -19.31 14.79
CA ALA A 184 -13.07 -19.86 15.69
C ALA A 184 -13.39 -18.92 16.86
N ALA A 185 -12.38 -18.20 17.36
CA ALA A 185 -12.56 -17.17 18.38
C ALA A 185 -13.27 -15.93 17.84
N PRO A 186 -13.94 -15.14 18.71
CA PRO A 186 -14.58 -13.90 18.30
C PRO A 186 -13.56 -12.91 17.75
N THR A 187 -13.88 -12.38 16.57
CA THR A 187 -13.03 -11.42 15.86
C THR A 187 -13.84 -10.23 15.37
N GLU A 188 -13.15 -9.10 15.22
CA GLU A 188 -13.71 -7.86 14.70
C GLU A 188 -12.75 -7.25 13.67
N LEU A 189 -13.31 -6.65 12.62
CA LEU A 189 -12.51 -5.98 11.60
C LEU A 189 -12.11 -4.59 12.07
N TYR A 190 -10.83 -4.26 11.94
CA TYR A 190 -10.28 -2.94 12.14
C TYR A 190 -9.62 -2.43 10.85
N TYR A 191 -9.55 -1.12 10.68
CA TYR A 191 -8.92 -0.50 9.53
C TYR A 191 -8.13 0.76 9.89
N TYR A 192 -7.14 1.10 9.08
CA TYR A 192 -6.42 2.37 9.15
C TYR A 192 -5.99 2.85 7.75
N GLN A 193 -5.68 4.13 7.64
CA GLN A 193 -5.34 4.77 6.36
C GLN A 193 -3.97 4.31 5.82
N ASN A 194 -3.93 3.97 4.53
CA ASN A 194 -2.72 3.55 3.83
C ASN A 194 -2.48 4.43 2.59
N PRO A 195 -1.35 5.16 2.51
CA PRO A 195 -0.23 5.21 3.46
C PRO A 195 -0.47 6.17 4.65
N GLY A 196 0.42 6.15 5.64
CA GLY A 196 0.55 7.24 6.62
C GLY A 196 0.02 6.97 8.04
N ALA A 197 -0.75 5.91 8.26
CA ALA A 197 -1.19 5.49 9.60
C ALA A 197 -0.61 4.12 10.01
N SER A 198 -0.73 3.79 11.30
CA SER A 198 -0.22 2.56 11.89
C SER A 198 -1.32 1.75 12.61
N VAL A 199 -0.96 0.57 13.08
CA VAL A 199 -1.87 -0.35 13.80
C VAL A 199 -2.42 0.29 15.08
N GLU A 200 -1.65 1.13 15.75
CA GLU A 200 -2.07 1.84 16.97
C GLU A 200 -3.24 2.81 16.72
N GLN A 201 -3.42 3.24 15.45
CA GLN A 201 -4.44 4.19 15.02
C GLN A 201 -5.63 3.51 14.34
N MET A 202 -5.68 2.17 14.32
CA MET A 202 -6.76 1.47 13.64
C MET A 202 -8.08 1.58 14.41
N MET A 203 -9.16 1.72 13.66
CA MET A 203 -10.52 1.86 14.17
C MET A 203 -11.34 0.63 13.83
N SER A 204 -12.22 0.23 14.74
CA SER A 204 -13.19 -0.83 14.47
C SER A 204 -14.09 -0.40 13.32
N TYR A 205 -14.36 -1.32 12.41
CA TYR A 205 -15.36 -1.14 11.37
C TYR A 205 -16.76 -0.89 11.94
N ARG A 206 -17.14 -1.63 13.01
CA ARG A 206 -18.49 -1.57 13.59
C ARG A 206 -18.65 -0.45 14.60
N SER A 207 -17.79 -0.39 15.61
CA SER A 207 -17.94 0.53 16.74
C SER A 207 -17.25 1.87 16.52
N GLN A 208 -16.40 2.00 15.49
CA GLN A 208 -15.57 3.17 15.26
C GLN A 208 -14.65 3.52 16.45
N GLU A 209 -14.40 2.55 17.34
CA GLU A 209 -13.48 2.72 18.45
C GLU A 209 -12.05 2.37 18.06
N LEU A 210 -11.09 3.09 18.65
CA LEU A 210 -9.67 2.78 18.48
C LEU A 210 -9.35 1.39 19.05
N TYR A 211 -8.49 0.66 18.37
CA TYR A 211 -7.99 -0.61 18.85
C TYR A 211 -7.34 -0.52 20.23
N THR A 212 -6.68 0.60 20.55
CA THR A 212 -6.08 0.86 21.87
C THR A 212 -7.10 0.93 23.01
N LYS A 213 -8.40 1.12 22.72
CA LYS A 213 -9.48 1.07 23.71
C LYS A 213 -9.93 -0.35 24.03
N LEU A 214 -9.62 -1.34 23.20
CA LEU A 214 -9.93 -2.74 23.47
C LEU A 214 -9.15 -3.18 24.73
N PRO A 215 -9.80 -3.69 25.79
CA PRO A 215 -9.08 -4.10 27.01
C PRO A 215 -7.99 -5.14 26.77
N ALA A 216 -8.17 -5.99 25.75
CA ALA A 216 -7.21 -7.01 25.35
C ALA A 216 -6.14 -6.50 24.34
N ALA A 217 -6.13 -5.20 23.99
CA ALA A 217 -5.20 -4.67 23.00
C ALA A 217 -3.75 -5.00 23.33
N PHE A 218 -3.04 -5.55 22.35
CA PHE A 218 -1.63 -5.95 22.43
C PHE A 218 -1.30 -6.99 23.52
N ARG A 219 -2.30 -7.60 24.17
CA ARG A 219 -2.08 -8.60 25.22
C ARG A 219 -1.30 -9.80 24.72
N TYR A 220 -1.57 -10.25 23.49
CA TYR A 220 -0.84 -11.32 22.80
C TYR A 220 0.69 -11.10 22.70
N ARG A 221 1.18 -9.84 22.83
CA ARG A 221 2.61 -9.53 22.82
C ARG A 221 3.31 -9.89 24.14
N LYS A 222 2.55 -10.00 25.23
CA LYS A 222 3.06 -10.24 26.59
C LYS A 222 2.81 -11.66 27.06
N GLU A 223 1.65 -12.22 26.71
CA GLU A 223 1.26 -13.56 27.17
C GLU A 223 0.39 -14.28 26.13
N LEU A 224 0.42 -15.61 26.20
CA LEU A 224 -0.48 -16.46 25.44
C LEU A 224 -1.75 -16.73 26.26
N VAL A 225 -2.88 -16.19 25.80
CA VAL A 225 -4.18 -16.44 26.43
C VAL A 225 -4.69 -17.81 26.00
N ARG A 226 -4.76 -18.76 26.94
CA ARG A 226 -5.29 -20.10 26.68
C ARG A 226 -6.76 -20.02 26.26
N GLY A 227 -7.15 -20.81 25.25
CA GLY A 227 -8.51 -20.79 24.72
C GLY A 227 -8.77 -19.69 23.68
N CYS A 228 -7.82 -18.79 23.42
CA CYS A 228 -7.90 -17.79 22.35
C CYS A 228 -7.13 -18.25 21.11
N SER A 229 -7.79 -18.97 20.20
CA SER A 229 -7.17 -19.43 18.95
C SER A 229 -8.12 -19.31 17.77
N CYS A 230 -7.54 -19.15 16.58
CA CYS A 230 -8.30 -19.27 15.34
C CYS A 230 -8.52 -20.73 14.93
N LYS A 231 -7.76 -21.67 15.52
CA LYS A 231 -7.98 -23.09 15.29
C LYS A 231 -9.10 -23.60 16.19
N PRO A 232 -10.14 -24.26 15.64
CA PRO A 232 -11.25 -24.77 16.42
C PRO A 232 -10.85 -25.70 17.58
N ALA A 233 -9.81 -26.53 17.40
CA ALA A 233 -9.36 -27.47 18.43
C ALA A 233 -8.67 -26.78 19.64
N GLU A 234 -8.15 -25.57 19.45
CA GLU A 234 -7.44 -24.81 20.48
C GLU A 234 -8.33 -23.72 21.09
N TYR A 235 -9.47 -23.41 20.44
CA TYR A 235 -10.45 -22.46 20.94
C TYR A 235 -11.30 -23.14 22.03
N ALA A 236 -11.20 -22.62 23.24
CA ALA A 236 -12.12 -22.96 24.31
C ALA A 236 -13.16 -21.83 24.33
N GLY A 237 -14.36 -22.12 23.84
CA GLY A 237 -15.44 -21.13 23.81
C GLY A 237 -15.76 -20.57 25.20
N ALA A 238 -16.63 -19.56 25.24
CA ALA A 238 -17.14 -18.99 26.50
C ALA A 238 -17.77 -20.04 27.45
N ASP A 239 -18.13 -21.22 26.93
CA ASP A 239 -18.76 -22.32 27.66
C ASP A 239 -17.80 -23.49 27.98
N GLY A 240 -16.48 -23.30 27.85
CA GLY A 240 -15.47 -24.25 28.37
C GLY A 240 -15.49 -25.66 27.73
N THR A 241 -16.21 -25.86 26.63
CA THR A 241 -16.27 -27.17 25.96
C THR A 241 -15.32 -27.17 24.76
N PRO A 242 -14.22 -27.96 24.77
CA PRO A 242 -13.35 -28.08 23.61
C PRO A 242 -14.08 -28.80 22.47
N GLY A 243 -14.22 -28.09 21.34
CA GLY A 243 -14.62 -28.56 20.01
C GLY A 243 -15.51 -29.81 19.93
N SER A 244 -16.83 -29.62 19.95
CA SER A 244 -17.74 -30.63 19.37
C SER A 244 -17.43 -30.74 17.87
N LYS A 245 -16.96 -31.93 17.48
CA LYS A 245 -16.77 -32.29 16.06
C LYS A 245 -18.08 -32.06 15.29
N PRO A 246 -18.04 -31.65 14.01
CA PRO A 246 -19.24 -31.64 13.17
C PRO A 246 -19.76 -33.07 13.05
N GLN A 247 -20.92 -33.31 13.64
CA GLN A 247 -21.65 -34.58 13.53
C GLN A 247 -22.13 -34.70 12.09
N LYS A 248 -21.58 -35.67 11.35
CA LYS A 248 -22.11 -36.06 10.03
C LYS A 248 -23.55 -36.52 10.23
N ASP A 249 -24.49 -35.81 9.63
CA ASP A 249 -25.90 -36.21 9.58
C ASP A 249 -26.02 -37.61 8.97
N ALA A 250 -26.68 -38.49 9.72
CA ALA A 250 -27.12 -39.81 9.25
C ALA A 250 -28.30 -39.63 8.27
N PRO A 251 -28.43 -40.49 7.25
CA PRO A 251 -29.51 -40.36 6.27
C PRO A 251 -30.88 -40.68 6.91
N PRO A 252 -31.97 -40.05 6.45
CA PRO A 252 -33.29 -40.25 7.04
C PRO A 252 -33.79 -41.68 6.80
N ALA A 253 -34.22 -42.31 7.88
CA ALA A 253 -34.87 -43.61 7.89
C ALA A 253 -36.15 -43.57 7.05
N THR A 254 -36.25 -44.51 6.11
CA THR A 254 -37.46 -44.84 5.39
C THR A 254 -38.29 -45.79 6.26
N THR A 255 -39.58 -45.51 6.43
CA THR A 255 -40.53 -46.43 7.09
C THR A 255 -41.87 -46.35 6.37
N PRO A 256 -42.71 -47.39 6.49
CA PRO A 256 -43.09 -48.34 5.43
C PRO A 256 -44.33 -47.94 4.62
#